data_AF-A0A8K1C5K8-F1
#
_entry.id   AF-A0A8K1C5K8-F1
#
_cell.length_a   1.000
_cell.length_b   1.000
_cell.length_c   1.000
_cell.angle_alpha   90.00
_cell.angle_beta   90.00
_cell.angle_gamma   90.00
#
_symmetry.space_group_name_H-M   'P 1'
#
loop_
_entity.id
_entity.type
_entity.pdbx_description
1 polymer ?
#
loop_
_entity_poly.entity_id
_entity_poly.type
_entity_poly.pdbx_seq_one_letter_code
_entity_poly.pdbx_strand_id
1 'polypeptide(L)'
;MAKRRAAVAAAKPTAAASSHDENKAVARPNAPLRKRRSGAESIESQSSAMHWLASTLLPNVIMIAIAYAAVTYGYTTSPAYVRSTELLALLKKAFIALVCLTSRTQLADVFLPPNKTKTLRLLVWAHIKGVIVAILANCAGSMVIKYVLGLSPQYQKTAQLVVPIYFSIELAIGLGVPQGLFQFIVGFMVSWLKAVTVSSLVTKWFSDSEAHPAGFILVCTANLFASGIVLRFVGHYHRSRRVVSLSFGLIWSILQMLFTGTAFGLLALVANHFSMQEERQVEAAVLYYAVAWYAMHKYWKAPLRRALTYPFEPTKAKKA
;
A
#
# COMPACT_ATOMS: atom_id res chain seq x y z
N MET A 1 -39.45 34.59 -38.93
CA MET A 1 -39.19 33.16 -39.20
C MET A 1 -38.80 32.50 -37.86
N ALA A 2 -39.67 31.97 -36.98
CA ALA A 2 -40.64 30.86 -37.09
C ALA A 2 -40.02 29.65 -37.82
N LYS A 3 -39.90 28.40 -37.32
CA LYS A 3 -40.52 27.55 -36.26
C LYS A 3 -39.47 26.45 -35.94
N ARG A 4 -39.16 26.07 -34.69
CA ARG A 4 -39.82 25.11 -33.78
C ARG A 4 -39.82 23.61 -34.18
N ARG A 5 -39.36 22.80 -33.22
CA ARG A 5 -39.75 21.40 -32.84
C ARG A 5 -39.24 20.26 -33.73
N ALA A 6 -39.17 18.99 -33.30
CA ALA A 6 -39.00 18.28 -32.03
C ALA A 6 -39.23 16.80 -32.38
N ALA A 7 -38.50 15.90 -31.72
CA ALA A 7 -38.99 14.62 -31.19
C ALA A 7 -39.39 13.44 -32.11
N VAL A 8 -38.98 12.26 -31.59
CA VAL A 8 -39.69 10.98 -31.50
C VAL A 8 -39.49 9.90 -32.59
N ALA A 9 -39.07 8.76 -32.03
CA ALA A 9 -39.10 7.37 -32.45
C ALA A 9 -40.14 6.94 -33.49
N ALA A 10 -39.75 5.94 -34.28
CA ALA A 10 -40.66 4.87 -34.68
C ALA A 10 -39.87 3.57 -34.90
N ALA A 11 -40.12 2.62 -34.02
CA ALA A 11 -39.87 1.21 -34.27
C ALA A 11 -40.73 0.71 -35.44
N LYS A 12 -40.26 -0.32 -36.15
CA LYS A 12 -41.17 -1.26 -36.80
C LYS A 12 -40.67 -2.70 -36.62
N PRO A 13 -41.59 -3.66 -36.38
CA PRO A 13 -41.30 -5.01 -35.88
C PRO A 13 -41.51 -6.08 -36.97
N THR A 14 -41.67 -7.34 -36.53
CA THR A 14 -42.16 -8.55 -37.23
C THR A 14 -41.18 -9.26 -38.16
N ALA A 15 -41.10 -10.59 -38.24
CA ALA A 15 -41.67 -11.76 -37.55
C ALA A 15 -40.91 -12.97 -38.14
N ALA A 16 -40.39 -13.90 -37.33
CA ALA A 16 -40.89 -15.26 -37.13
C ALA A 16 -41.10 -16.12 -38.40
N ALA A 17 -40.32 -17.20 -38.54
CA ALA A 17 -40.69 -18.57 -38.97
C ALA A 17 -39.38 -19.33 -39.30
N SER A 18 -38.93 -20.31 -38.50
CA SER A 18 -39.43 -21.69 -38.37
C SER A 18 -39.05 -22.62 -39.53
N SER A 19 -38.25 -23.64 -39.20
CA SER A 19 -38.23 -25.06 -39.66
C SER A 19 -36.79 -25.54 -39.85
N HIS A 20 -36.29 -26.40 -38.94
CA HIS A 20 -36.30 -27.87 -39.06
C HIS A 20 -35.53 -28.37 -40.30
N ASP A 21 -34.32 -28.91 -40.08
CA ASP A 21 -34.06 -30.29 -40.47
C ASP A 21 -32.83 -30.89 -39.76
N GLU A 22 -33.05 -32.09 -39.25
CA GLU A 22 -32.07 -33.00 -38.67
C GLU A 22 -31.19 -33.61 -39.77
N ASN A 23 -29.91 -33.88 -39.47
CA ASN A 23 -29.36 -35.17 -39.90
C ASN A 23 -28.19 -35.65 -39.02
N LYS A 24 -28.38 -36.87 -38.50
CA LYS A 24 -27.45 -37.70 -37.71
C LYS A 24 -26.41 -38.37 -38.61
N ALA A 25 -25.18 -38.49 -38.11
CA ALA A 25 -24.23 -39.62 -38.32
C ALA A 25 -22.83 -39.17 -37.85
N VAL A 26 -21.95 -39.91 -37.18
CA VAL A 26 -21.87 -41.27 -36.67
C VAL A 26 -20.73 -41.22 -35.65
N ALA A 27 -20.90 -41.87 -34.49
CA ALA A 27 -19.85 -42.10 -33.53
C ALA A 27 -18.89 -43.21 -34.01
N ARG A 28 -17.58 -43.00 -33.88
CA ARG A 28 -16.60 -44.10 -33.71
C ARG A 28 -15.62 -43.75 -32.58
N PRO A 29 -15.43 -44.64 -31.61
CA PRO A 29 -14.52 -44.42 -30.49
C PRO A 29 -13.13 -44.94 -30.87
N ASN A 30 -12.15 -44.04 -30.97
CA ASN A 30 -10.74 -44.43 -30.93
C ASN A 30 -10.14 -43.88 -29.65
N ALA A 31 -10.16 -44.71 -28.61
CA ALA A 31 -9.36 -44.53 -27.42
C ALA A 31 -7.88 -44.75 -27.76
N PRO A 32 -6.97 -43.80 -27.48
CA PRO A 32 -5.58 -44.13 -27.28
C PRO A 32 -5.39 -44.51 -25.81
N LEU A 33 -4.78 -45.68 -25.63
CA LEU A 33 -4.24 -46.25 -24.39
C LEU A 33 -3.81 -45.20 -23.36
N ARG A 34 -4.46 -45.27 -22.19
CA ARG A 34 -4.11 -44.56 -20.95
C ARG A 34 -2.69 -44.94 -20.51
N LYS A 35 -1.69 -44.26 -21.07
CA LYS A 35 -0.30 -44.33 -20.62
C LYS A 35 -0.17 -43.56 -19.30
N ARG A 36 -0.26 -44.30 -18.19
CA ARG A 36 0.19 -44.00 -16.82
C ARG A 36 0.72 -42.57 -16.60
N ARG A 37 -0.19 -41.59 -16.45
CA ARG A 37 0.05 -40.30 -15.80
C ARG A 37 -0.04 -40.54 -14.29
N SER A 38 1.07 -40.79 -13.63
CA SER A 38 1.12 -40.81 -12.15
C SER A 38 2.28 -40.01 -11.57
N GLY A 39 3.07 -39.33 -12.42
CA GLY A 39 4.20 -38.50 -11.99
C GLY A 39 4.09 -37.00 -12.29
N ALA A 40 3.16 -36.58 -13.17
CA ALA A 40 3.00 -35.16 -13.54
C ALA A 40 1.98 -34.43 -12.66
N GLU A 41 0.90 -35.10 -12.24
CA GLU A 41 -0.13 -34.50 -11.36
C GLU A 41 0.39 -34.25 -9.93
N SER A 42 1.35 -35.05 -9.43
CA SER A 42 1.97 -34.81 -8.13
C SER A 42 2.87 -33.57 -8.11
N ILE A 43 3.52 -33.24 -9.24
CA ILE A 43 4.42 -32.08 -9.36
C ILE A 43 3.62 -30.79 -9.55
N GLU A 44 2.53 -30.80 -10.33
CA GLU A 44 1.61 -29.65 -10.44
C GLU A 44 0.83 -29.41 -9.13
N SER A 45 0.43 -30.47 -8.42
CA SER A 45 -0.22 -30.36 -7.11
C SER A 45 0.74 -29.84 -6.03
N GLN A 46 2.00 -30.29 -6.00
CA GLN A 46 3.01 -29.80 -5.05
C GLN A 46 3.43 -28.35 -5.34
N SER A 47 3.58 -27.95 -6.60
CA SER A 47 3.91 -26.55 -6.94
C SER A 47 2.76 -25.59 -6.59
N SER A 48 1.51 -26.04 -6.76
CA SER A 48 0.29 -25.35 -6.32
C SER A 48 0.23 -25.19 -4.80
N ALA A 49 0.52 -26.26 -4.04
CA ALA A 49 0.54 -26.22 -2.58
C ALA A 49 1.66 -25.34 -2.03
N MET A 50 2.88 -25.43 -2.59
CA MET A 50 4.02 -24.59 -2.20
C MET A 50 3.78 -23.11 -2.53
N HIS A 51 3.18 -22.82 -3.68
CA HIS A 51 2.78 -21.46 -4.04
C HIS A 51 1.68 -20.94 -3.10
N TRP A 52 0.71 -21.76 -2.71
CA TRP A 52 -0.32 -21.38 -1.73
C TRP A 52 0.30 -21.07 -0.35
N LEU A 53 1.22 -21.92 0.12
CA LEU A 53 1.95 -21.71 1.38
C LEU A 53 2.76 -20.40 1.34
N ALA A 54 3.53 -20.17 0.27
CA ALA A 54 4.35 -18.98 0.09
C ALA A 54 3.53 -17.69 -0.10
N SER A 55 2.35 -17.79 -0.74
CA SER A 55 1.51 -16.63 -1.05
C SER A 55 0.59 -16.23 0.11
N THR A 56 0.22 -17.17 0.98
CA THR A 56 -0.86 -16.98 1.96
C THR A 56 -0.42 -17.29 3.38
N LEU A 57 -0.03 -18.53 3.68
CA LEU A 57 0.25 -18.95 5.06
C LEU A 57 1.53 -18.30 5.61
N LEU A 58 2.64 -18.48 4.90
CA LEU A 58 3.97 -18.09 5.35
C LEU A 58 4.13 -16.57 5.60
N PRO A 59 3.63 -15.66 4.72
CA PRO A 59 3.68 -14.23 5.01
C PRO A 59 2.94 -13.86 6.30
N ASN A 60 1.79 -14.49 6.57
CA ASN A 60 1.02 -14.20 7.78
C ASN A 60 1.74 -14.70 9.03
N VAL A 61 2.26 -15.93 9.01
CA VAL A 61 3.00 -16.52 10.14
C VAL A 61 4.24 -15.71 10.48
N ILE A 62 5.03 -15.31 9.46
CA ILE A 62 6.23 -14.49 9.66
C ILE A 62 5.88 -13.15 10.30
N MET A 63 4.84 -12.46 9.81
CA MET A 63 4.42 -11.19 10.40
C MET A 63 3.94 -11.35 11.84
N ILE A 64 3.19 -12.41 12.13
CA ILE A 64 2.72 -12.73 13.50
C ILE A 64 3.92 -12.96 14.42
N ALA A 65 4.87 -13.80 14.01
CA ALA A 65 6.05 -14.13 14.80
C ALA A 65 6.91 -12.90 15.09
N ILE A 66 7.15 -12.04 14.08
CA ILE A 66 7.96 -10.83 14.26
C ILE A 66 7.21 -9.80 15.10
N ALA A 67 5.91 -9.60 14.89
CA ALA A 67 5.12 -8.68 15.72
C ALA A 67 5.08 -9.14 17.19
N TYR A 68 4.96 -10.45 17.43
CA TYR A 68 5.01 -11.02 18.77
C TYR A 68 6.39 -10.77 19.42
N ALA A 69 7.47 -11.16 18.73
CA ALA A 69 8.82 -10.93 19.22
C ALA A 69 9.09 -9.43 19.49
N ALA A 70 8.63 -8.54 18.60
CA ALA A 70 8.79 -7.10 18.75
C ALA A 70 8.22 -6.56 20.06
N VAL A 71 7.04 -7.05 20.45
CA VAL A 71 6.36 -6.60 21.67
C VAL A 71 6.95 -7.30 22.90
N THR A 72 7.19 -8.60 22.84
CA THR A 72 7.76 -9.37 23.96
C THR A 72 9.14 -8.88 24.36
N TYR A 73 9.99 -8.52 23.40
CA TYR A 73 11.31 -7.92 23.66
C TYR A 73 11.26 -6.39 23.83
N GLY A 74 10.07 -5.78 23.81
CA GLY A 74 9.88 -4.36 24.06
C GLY A 74 10.46 -3.43 22.98
N TYR A 75 10.73 -3.91 21.76
CA TYR A 75 11.33 -3.08 20.71
C TYR A 75 10.41 -1.96 20.19
N THR A 76 9.10 -2.04 20.44
CA THR A 76 8.11 -1.03 20.03
C THR A 76 7.73 -0.05 21.14
N THR A 77 8.06 -0.36 22.39
CA THR A 77 7.59 0.38 23.58
C THR A 77 8.73 0.83 24.48
N SER A 78 9.88 0.15 24.46
CA SER A 78 11.02 0.47 25.30
C SER A 78 11.55 1.89 25.00
N PRO A 79 11.78 2.71 26.05
CA PRO A 79 12.33 4.06 25.89
C PRO A 79 13.64 4.11 25.10
N ALA A 80 14.48 3.07 25.20
CA ALA A 80 15.75 2.98 24.48
C ALA A 80 15.57 3.01 22.96
N TYR A 81 14.53 2.33 22.45
CA TYR A 81 14.23 2.29 21.02
C TYR A 81 13.36 3.46 20.59
N VAL A 82 12.35 3.79 21.40
CA VAL A 82 11.39 4.86 21.12
C VAL A 82 12.05 6.23 21.10
N ARG A 83 13.08 6.46 21.92
CA ARG A 83 13.81 7.75 21.99
C ARG A 83 15.11 7.78 21.19
N SER A 84 15.49 6.67 20.56
CA SER A 84 16.71 6.62 19.74
C SER A 84 16.58 7.54 18.52
N THR A 85 17.39 8.61 18.51
CA THR A 85 17.39 9.61 17.43
C THR A 85 17.88 9.03 16.11
N GLU A 86 18.89 8.17 16.17
CA GLU A 86 19.47 7.51 14.99
C GLU A 86 18.49 6.55 14.34
N LEU A 87 17.84 5.69 15.14
CA LEU A 87 16.83 4.76 14.65
C LEU A 87 15.67 5.51 14.02
N LEU A 88 15.12 6.52 14.73
CA LEU A 88 14.02 7.33 14.19
C LEU A 88 14.43 8.09 12.92
N ALA A 89 15.67 8.55 12.82
CA ALA A 89 16.18 9.20 11.62
C ALA A 89 16.24 8.22 10.44
N LEU A 90 16.77 7.00 10.65
CA LEU A 90 16.80 5.94 9.64
C LEU A 90 15.39 5.57 9.19
N LEU A 91 14.49 5.32 10.13
CA LEU A 91 13.10 4.94 9.87
C LEU A 91 12.34 6.04 9.10
N LYS A 92 12.58 7.33 9.43
CA LYS A 92 12.04 8.47 8.66
C LYS A 92 12.58 8.52 7.23
N LYS A 93 13.88 8.27 7.03
CA LYS A 93 14.46 8.17 5.68
C LYS A 93 13.85 7.00 4.90
N ALA A 94 13.59 5.87 5.55
CA ALA A 94 12.88 4.75 4.93
C ALA A 94 11.44 5.12 4.54
N PHE A 95 10.72 5.89 5.36
CA PHE A 95 9.40 6.41 4.98
C PHE A 95 9.46 7.30 3.74
N ILE A 96 10.45 8.21 3.66
CA ILE A 96 10.67 9.02 2.47
C ILE A 96 10.95 8.13 1.25
N ALA A 97 11.77 7.09 1.41
CA ALA A 97 12.06 6.13 0.36
C ALA A 97 10.81 5.38 -0.10
N LEU A 98 9.91 5.02 0.81
CA LEU A 98 8.62 4.40 0.48
C LEU A 98 7.78 5.34 -0.37
N VAL A 99 7.69 6.62 0.02
CA VAL A 99 6.95 7.63 -0.75
C VAL A 99 7.55 7.79 -2.14
N CYS A 100 8.88 7.80 -2.28
CA CYS A 100 9.52 7.87 -3.59
C CYS A 100 9.22 6.63 -4.47
N LEU A 101 9.33 5.43 -3.90
CA LEU A 101 9.03 4.16 -4.60
C LEU A 101 7.55 4.05 -4.99
N THR A 102 6.65 4.50 -4.12
CA THR A 102 5.20 4.49 -4.38
C THR A 102 4.81 5.54 -5.41
N SER A 103 5.38 6.75 -5.37
CA SER A 103 5.25 7.74 -6.45
C SER A 103 5.70 7.17 -7.78
N ARG A 104 6.89 6.55 -7.83
CA ARG A 104 7.43 5.93 -9.05
C ARG A 104 6.49 4.87 -9.63
N THR A 105 5.94 4.00 -8.78
CA THR A 105 5.11 2.87 -9.24
C THR A 105 3.68 3.25 -9.56
N GLN A 106 3.03 4.03 -8.70
CA GLN A 106 1.61 4.34 -8.84
C GLN A 106 1.37 5.47 -9.84
N LEU A 107 2.37 6.32 -10.05
CA LEU A 107 2.29 7.48 -10.94
C LEU A 107 3.27 7.36 -12.12
N ALA A 108 3.75 6.14 -12.42
CA ALA A 108 4.60 5.88 -13.58
C ALA A 108 4.00 6.49 -14.86
N ASP A 109 2.71 6.21 -15.11
CA ASP A 109 1.98 6.71 -16.27
C ASP A 109 1.77 8.24 -16.28
N VAL A 110 1.83 8.88 -15.11
CA VAL A 110 1.73 10.34 -14.95
C VAL A 110 3.03 11.01 -15.35
N PHE A 111 4.16 10.39 -15.04
CA PHE A 111 5.49 10.93 -15.31
C PHE A 111 5.98 10.60 -16.71
N LEU A 112 5.80 9.33 -17.14
CA LEU A 112 6.16 8.83 -18.46
C LEU A 112 5.01 7.97 -19.03
N PRO A 113 4.09 8.56 -19.82
CA PRO A 113 3.06 7.78 -20.49
C PRO A 113 3.70 6.79 -21.50
N PRO A 114 3.19 5.55 -21.59
CA PRO A 114 3.81 4.48 -22.37
C PRO A 114 3.88 4.76 -23.88
N ASN A 115 3.01 5.63 -24.40
CA ASN A 115 2.84 5.88 -25.83
C ASN A 115 3.68 7.06 -26.37
N LYS A 116 4.65 7.58 -25.60
CA LYS A 116 5.50 8.70 -26.03
C LYS A 116 6.95 8.27 -26.23
N THR A 117 7.56 8.77 -27.31
CA THR A 117 9.00 8.64 -27.56
C THR A 117 9.78 9.27 -26.40
N LYS A 118 10.69 8.50 -25.82
CA LYS A 118 11.48 8.91 -24.65
C LYS A 118 12.62 9.84 -25.10
N THR A 119 12.39 11.15 -25.02
CA THR A 119 13.46 12.14 -25.19
C THR A 119 14.09 12.49 -23.84
N LEU A 120 15.37 12.90 -23.83
CA LEU A 120 16.08 13.30 -22.61
C LEU A 120 15.32 14.40 -21.84
N ARG A 121 14.81 15.40 -22.57
CA ARG A 121 14.02 16.49 -21.99
C ARG A 121 12.77 15.98 -21.28
N LEU A 122 12.07 15.00 -21.87
CA LEU A 122 10.87 14.42 -21.27
C LEU A 122 11.19 13.58 -20.04
N LEU A 123 12.32 12.86 -20.04
CA LEU A 123 12.82 12.10 -18.91
C LEU A 123 13.19 13.02 -17.72
N VAL A 124 13.91 14.10 -17.98
CA VAL A 124 14.24 15.11 -16.96
C VAL A 124 12.96 15.71 -16.36
N TRP A 125 11.99 16.08 -17.20
CA TRP A 125 10.70 16.58 -16.72
C TRP A 125 9.90 15.56 -15.92
N ALA A 126 9.99 14.28 -16.27
CA ALA A 126 9.36 13.21 -15.52
C ALA A 126 9.94 13.09 -14.11
N HIS A 127 11.27 13.16 -13.97
CA HIS A 127 11.93 13.16 -12.66
C HIS A 127 11.60 14.41 -11.84
N ILE A 128 11.56 15.60 -12.45
CA ILE A 128 11.15 16.84 -11.77
C ILE A 128 9.74 16.67 -11.18
N LYS A 129 8.79 16.16 -11.97
CA LYS A 129 7.43 15.88 -11.50
C LYS A 129 7.41 14.84 -10.38
N GLY A 130 8.20 13.77 -10.52
CA GLY A 130 8.35 12.73 -9.50
C GLY A 130 8.84 13.27 -8.16
N VAL A 131 9.89 14.11 -8.19
CA VAL A 131 10.44 14.78 -7.00
C VAL A 131 9.41 15.70 -6.36
N ILE A 132 8.73 16.55 -7.14
CA ILE A 132 7.71 17.46 -6.61
C ILE A 132 6.60 16.68 -5.91
N VAL A 133 6.09 15.62 -6.54
CA VAL A 133 5.05 14.78 -5.94
C VAL A 133 5.54 14.10 -4.66
N ALA A 134 6.78 13.59 -4.65
CA ALA A 134 7.36 12.97 -3.46
C ALA A 134 7.52 13.97 -2.31
N ILE A 135 7.90 15.22 -2.60
CA ILE A 135 7.97 16.31 -1.61
C ILE A 135 6.58 16.59 -1.06
N LEU A 136 5.57 16.81 -1.92
CA LEU A 136 4.20 17.12 -1.50
C LEU A 136 3.59 16.00 -0.65
N ALA A 137 3.77 14.74 -1.05
CA ALA A 137 3.25 13.58 -0.32
C ALA A 137 3.93 13.42 1.06
N ASN A 138 5.23 13.71 1.19
CA ASN A 138 5.92 13.72 2.48
C ASN A 138 5.48 14.91 3.35
N CYS A 139 5.35 16.09 2.75
CA CYS A 139 4.89 17.29 3.44
C CYS A 139 3.48 17.11 4.02
N ALA A 140 2.57 16.49 3.28
CA ALA A 140 1.22 16.17 3.76
C ALA A 140 1.24 15.31 5.03
N GLY A 141 2.09 14.28 5.09
CA GLY A 141 2.25 13.47 6.30
C GLY A 141 2.83 14.26 7.48
N SER A 142 3.81 15.13 7.21
CA SER A 142 4.45 15.95 8.25
C SER A 142 3.55 17.09 8.76
N MET A 143 2.69 17.65 7.91
CA MET A 143 1.76 18.74 8.25
C MET A 143 0.76 18.29 9.31
N VAL A 144 0.21 17.09 9.17
CA VAL A 144 -0.75 16.51 10.13
C VAL A 144 -0.16 16.48 11.54
N ILE A 145 1.09 16.02 11.69
CA ILE A 145 1.72 15.87 13.01
C ILE A 145 2.16 17.24 13.55
N LYS A 146 2.75 18.07 12.70
CA LYS A 146 3.35 19.34 13.13
C LYS A 146 2.32 20.41 13.47
N TYR A 147 1.23 20.49 12.70
CA TYR A 147 0.14 21.43 13.00
C TYR A 147 -0.39 21.23 14.42
N VAL A 148 -0.52 19.96 14.83
CA VAL A 148 -1.03 19.63 16.15
C VAL A 148 -0.01 19.88 17.26
N LEU A 149 1.27 19.78 16.95
CA LEU A 149 2.35 20.17 17.87
C LEU A 149 2.63 21.69 17.85
N GLY A 150 1.80 22.50 17.18
CA GLY A 150 2.01 23.95 17.04
C GLY A 150 3.25 24.33 16.23
N LEU A 151 3.83 23.39 15.46
CA LEU A 151 5.06 23.58 14.70
C LEU A 151 4.78 23.88 13.24
N SER A 152 5.58 24.78 12.65
CA SER A 152 5.49 25.08 11.22
C SER A 152 6.01 23.92 10.35
N PRO A 153 5.36 23.65 9.19
CA PRO A 153 5.86 22.66 8.24
C PRO A 153 7.23 23.09 7.70
N GLN A 154 8.24 22.22 7.87
CA GLN A 154 9.61 22.51 7.44
C GLN A 154 9.83 22.03 6.01
N TYR A 155 9.16 22.67 5.05
CA TYR A 155 9.22 22.32 3.62
C TYR A 155 10.66 22.22 3.09
N GLN A 156 11.51 23.17 3.48
CA GLN A 156 12.92 23.18 3.08
C GLN A 156 13.69 21.95 3.58
N LYS A 157 13.56 21.61 4.87
CA LYS A 157 14.21 20.41 5.44
C LYS A 157 13.67 19.13 4.82
N THR A 158 12.37 19.08 4.53
CA THR A 158 11.77 17.95 3.82
C THR A 158 12.37 17.82 2.41
N ALA A 159 12.46 18.92 1.65
CA ALA A 159 13.05 18.90 0.32
C ALA A 159 14.53 18.47 0.33
N GLN A 160 15.32 18.98 1.27
CA GLN A 160 16.73 18.61 1.45
C GLN A 160 16.93 17.12 1.72
N LEU A 161 15.95 16.44 2.33
CA LEU A 161 16.00 15.00 2.56
C LEU A 161 15.41 14.19 1.41
N VAL A 162 14.30 14.64 0.82
CA VAL A 162 13.57 13.90 -0.23
C VAL A 162 14.36 13.85 -1.52
N VAL A 163 14.95 14.97 -1.95
CA VAL A 163 15.68 15.06 -3.22
C VAL A 163 16.82 14.03 -3.32
N PRO A 164 17.79 13.97 -2.38
CA PRO A 164 18.88 13.00 -2.48
C PRO A 164 18.37 11.56 -2.38
N ILE A 165 17.39 11.26 -1.51
CA ILE A 165 16.83 9.91 -1.39
C ILE A 165 16.15 9.47 -2.69
N TYR A 166 15.39 10.36 -3.34
CA TYR A 166 14.76 10.09 -4.62
C TYR A 166 15.79 9.68 -5.68
N PHE A 167 16.85 10.47 -5.85
CA PHE A 167 17.87 10.17 -6.83
C PHE A 167 18.69 8.92 -6.49
N SER A 168 18.96 8.64 -5.21
CA SER A 168 19.61 7.40 -4.80
C SER A 168 18.79 6.16 -5.17
N ILE A 169 17.46 6.22 -5.05
CA ILE A 169 16.56 5.12 -5.44
C ILE A 169 16.55 4.96 -6.96
N GLU A 170 16.43 6.06 -7.70
CA GLU A 170 16.47 6.07 -9.16
C GLU A 170 17.80 5.48 -9.68
N LEU A 171 18.91 5.89 -9.09
CA LEU A 171 20.24 5.37 -9.42
C LEU A 171 20.35 3.88 -9.10
N ALA A 172 19.95 3.43 -7.91
CA ALA A 172 20.05 2.04 -7.53
C ALA A 172 19.19 1.12 -8.41
N ILE A 173 17.98 1.55 -8.77
CA ILE A 173 17.14 0.82 -9.73
C ILE A 173 17.78 0.85 -11.12
N GLY A 174 18.36 1.98 -11.54
CA GLY A 174 19.11 2.10 -12.79
C GLY A 174 20.33 1.19 -12.88
N LEU A 175 20.98 0.90 -11.74
CA LEU A 175 22.10 -0.04 -11.60
C LEU A 175 21.63 -1.51 -11.53
N GLY A 176 20.34 -1.78 -11.63
CA GLY A 176 19.79 -3.13 -11.69
C GLY A 176 19.37 -3.73 -10.35
N VAL A 177 19.34 -2.95 -9.27
CA VAL A 177 18.83 -3.44 -7.98
C VAL A 177 17.32 -3.74 -8.11
N PRO A 178 16.86 -4.95 -7.77
CA PRO A 178 15.45 -5.32 -7.89
C PRO A 178 14.56 -4.41 -7.04
N GLN A 179 13.58 -3.79 -7.68
CA GLN A 179 12.62 -2.92 -6.99
C GLN A 179 11.86 -3.64 -5.88
N GLY A 180 11.62 -4.96 -6.03
CA GLY A 180 11.00 -5.79 -5.02
C GLY A 180 11.79 -5.82 -3.70
N LEU A 181 13.12 -5.83 -3.78
CA LEU A 181 14.00 -5.80 -2.61
C LEU A 181 13.88 -4.47 -1.86
N PHE A 182 13.86 -3.35 -2.59
CA PHE A 182 13.60 -2.04 -2.00
C PHE A 182 12.25 -1.99 -1.29
N GLN A 183 11.19 -2.46 -1.93
CA GLN A 183 9.85 -2.49 -1.33
C GLN A 183 9.79 -3.39 -0.08
N PHE A 184 10.55 -4.49 -0.07
CA PHE A 184 10.63 -5.38 1.07
C PHE A 184 11.29 -4.72 2.28
N ILE A 185 12.53 -4.23 2.11
CA ILE A 185 13.31 -3.62 3.20
C ILE A 185 12.61 -2.36 3.70
N VAL A 186 12.22 -1.47 2.79
CA VAL A 186 11.58 -0.21 3.12
C VAL A 186 10.19 -0.44 3.73
N GLY A 187 9.42 -1.40 3.22
CA GLY A 187 8.11 -1.75 3.77
C GLY A 187 8.21 -2.24 5.23
N PHE A 188 9.20 -3.07 5.54
CA PHE A 188 9.50 -3.50 6.90
C PHE A 188 9.84 -2.30 7.80
N MET A 189 10.82 -1.48 7.39
CA MET A 189 11.24 -0.29 8.16
C MET A 189 10.08 0.68 8.40
N VAL A 190 9.21 0.91 7.42
CA VAL A 190 8.04 1.79 7.60
C VAL A 190 6.99 1.18 8.53
N SER A 191 6.77 -0.13 8.47
CA SER A 191 5.88 -0.80 9.42
C SER A 191 6.36 -0.59 10.86
N TRP A 192 7.67 -0.69 11.06
CA TRP A 192 8.32 -0.46 12.35
C TRP A 192 8.19 1.00 12.80
N LEU A 193 8.45 1.95 11.90
CA LEU A 193 8.25 3.38 12.17
C LEU A 193 6.85 3.64 12.69
N LYS A 194 5.82 3.12 12.01
CA LYS A 194 4.43 3.38 12.39
C LYS A 194 4.07 2.75 13.72
N ALA A 195 4.55 1.54 14.02
CA ALA A 195 4.36 0.90 15.32
C ALA A 195 4.97 1.74 16.46
N VAL A 196 6.23 2.17 16.32
CA VAL A 196 6.95 2.96 17.35
C VAL A 196 6.38 4.37 17.50
N THR A 197 6.05 5.03 16.37
CA THR A 197 5.61 6.44 16.38
C THR A 197 4.25 6.59 17.06
N VAL A 198 3.39 5.58 16.96
CA VAL A 198 2.04 5.62 17.53
C VAL A 198 2.08 5.58 19.04
N SER A 199 2.87 4.68 19.63
CA SER A 199 3.11 4.66 21.09
C SER A 199 3.65 6.00 21.58
N SER A 200 4.62 6.57 20.86
CA SER A 200 5.21 7.87 21.19
C SER A 200 4.22 9.04 21.09
N LEU A 201 3.34 9.01 20.07
CA LEU A 201 2.35 10.04 19.84
C LEU A 201 1.30 10.06 20.95
N VAL A 202 0.86 8.89 21.43
CA VAL A 202 -0.12 8.82 22.52
C VAL A 202 0.46 9.46 23.78
N THR A 203 1.68 9.09 24.16
CA THR A 203 2.31 9.62 25.39
C THR A 203 2.48 11.13 25.31
N LYS A 204 2.88 11.67 24.15
CA LYS A 204 3.02 13.12 23.95
C LYS A 204 1.68 13.85 23.87
N TRP A 205 0.65 13.19 23.34
CA TRP A 205 -0.68 13.77 23.25
C TRP A 205 -1.26 14.03 24.63
N PHE A 206 -1.21 13.03 25.51
CA PHE A 206 -1.76 13.15 26.86
C PHE A 206 -0.86 13.89 27.86
N SER A 207 0.38 14.22 27.48
CA SER A 207 1.18 15.18 28.26
C SER A 207 0.74 16.63 28.07
N ASP A 208 -0.12 16.92 27.08
CA ASP A 208 -0.72 18.23 26.87
C ASP A 208 -2.10 18.30 27.56
N SER A 209 -2.30 19.27 28.44
CA SER A 209 -3.44 19.33 29.37
C SER A 209 -4.83 19.52 28.70
N GLU A 210 -4.88 19.78 27.39
CA GLU A 210 -6.13 20.03 26.62
C GLU A 210 -6.43 18.96 25.55
N ALA A 211 -5.72 17.83 25.57
CA ALA A 211 -5.71 16.92 24.43
C ALA A 211 -6.88 15.91 24.43
N HIS A 212 -7.90 16.15 23.59
CA HIS A 212 -9.07 15.27 23.49
C HIS A 212 -8.77 13.93 22.76
N PRO A 213 -9.27 12.77 23.25
CA PRO A 213 -9.07 11.44 22.64
C PRO A 213 -9.48 11.36 21.16
N ALA A 214 -10.59 12.01 20.80
CA ALA A 214 -11.05 12.04 19.40
C ALA A 214 -10.04 12.75 18.47
N GLY A 215 -9.37 13.81 18.96
CA GLY A 215 -8.32 14.50 18.21
C GLY A 215 -7.14 13.59 17.93
N PHE A 216 -6.72 12.80 18.92
CA PHE A 216 -5.65 11.81 18.76
C PHE A 216 -5.97 10.79 17.65
N ILE A 217 -7.19 10.25 17.65
CA ILE A 217 -7.64 9.26 16.67
C ILE A 217 -7.64 9.85 15.25
N LEU A 218 -8.10 11.10 15.09
CA LEU A 218 -8.07 11.80 13.80
C LEU A 218 -6.63 12.01 13.31
N VAL A 219 -5.72 12.40 14.20
CA VAL A 219 -4.31 12.63 13.87
C VAL A 219 -3.61 11.32 13.49
N CYS A 220 -3.88 10.24 14.20
CA CYS A 220 -3.37 8.90 13.85
C CYS A 220 -3.86 8.45 12.47
N THR A 221 -5.16 8.63 12.21
CA THR A 221 -5.78 8.30 10.93
C THR A 221 -5.15 9.12 9.80
N ALA A 222 -5.02 10.42 9.98
CA ALA A 222 -4.42 11.31 9.01
C ALA A 222 -2.92 10.97 8.78
N ASN A 223 -2.15 10.69 9.84
CA ASN A 223 -0.75 10.25 9.72
C ASN A 223 -0.59 8.92 8.96
N LEU A 224 -1.57 8.02 9.06
CA LEU A 224 -1.55 6.74 8.36
C LEU A 224 -1.85 6.84 6.87
N PHE A 225 -2.60 7.85 6.44
CA PHE A 225 -3.17 7.89 5.09
C PHE A 225 -2.87 9.17 4.28
N ALA A 226 -2.41 10.26 4.89
CA ALA A 226 -2.19 11.55 4.21
C ALA A 226 -1.37 11.42 2.92
N SER A 227 -0.19 10.77 2.99
CA SER A 227 0.66 10.59 1.80
C SER A 227 0.00 9.73 0.73
N GLY A 228 -0.76 8.69 1.12
CA GLY A 228 -1.48 7.83 0.18
C GLY A 228 -2.64 8.56 -0.52
N ILE A 229 -3.34 9.45 0.20
CA ILE A 229 -4.41 10.27 -0.34
C ILE A 229 -3.85 11.22 -1.41
N VAL A 230 -2.73 11.89 -1.14
CA VAL A 230 -2.07 12.77 -2.12
C VAL A 230 -1.72 12.01 -3.40
N LEU A 231 -1.09 10.83 -3.29
CA LEU A 231 -0.72 10.03 -4.46
C LEU A 231 -1.95 9.59 -5.27
N ARG A 232 -3.00 9.12 -4.58
CA ARG A 232 -4.26 8.74 -5.23
C ARG A 232 -4.93 9.92 -5.93
N PHE A 233 -4.93 11.09 -5.30
CA PHE A 233 -5.48 12.31 -5.87
C PHE A 233 -4.74 12.69 -7.15
N VAL A 234 -3.40 12.74 -7.12
CA VAL A 234 -2.59 13.04 -8.31
C VAL A 234 -2.85 12.04 -9.44
N GLY A 235 -2.89 10.74 -9.12
CA GLY A 235 -3.18 9.70 -10.11
C GLY A 235 -4.59 9.79 -10.69
N HIS A 236 -5.59 10.08 -9.85
CA HIS A 236 -6.97 10.27 -10.27
C HIS A 236 -7.11 11.50 -11.18
N TYR A 237 -6.59 12.65 -10.74
CA TYR A 237 -6.65 13.90 -11.49
C TYR A 237 -5.99 13.77 -12.86
N HIS A 238 -4.86 13.06 -12.96
CA HIS A 238 -4.21 12.82 -14.23
C HIS A 238 -5.09 12.03 -15.22
N ARG A 239 -5.81 11.00 -14.74
CA ARG A 239 -6.66 10.14 -15.60
C ARG A 239 -7.99 10.79 -15.95
N SER A 240 -8.64 11.46 -14.99
CA SER A 240 -9.99 11.98 -15.16
C SER A 240 -10.05 13.45 -15.57
N ARG A 241 -8.95 14.20 -15.38
CA ARG A 241 -8.90 15.68 -15.41
C ARG A 241 -9.94 16.38 -14.55
N ARG A 242 -10.58 15.65 -13.61
CA ARG A 242 -11.58 16.18 -12.68
C ARG A 242 -10.96 16.28 -11.31
N VAL A 243 -11.11 17.46 -10.68
CA VAL A 243 -10.60 17.74 -9.33
C VAL A 243 -11.28 16.84 -8.30
N VAL A 244 -12.59 16.63 -8.46
CA VAL A 244 -13.37 15.75 -7.59
C VAL A 244 -14.40 15.03 -8.46
N SER A 245 -14.09 13.83 -8.95
CA SER A 245 -15.14 12.88 -9.29
C SER A 245 -15.16 11.84 -8.17
N LEU A 246 -16.01 12.07 -7.18
CA LEU A 246 -16.27 11.14 -6.09
C LEU A 246 -16.99 9.92 -6.65
N SER A 247 -16.24 9.05 -7.34
CA SER A 247 -16.74 7.72 -7.65
C SER A 247 -17.09 7.02 -6.34
N PHE A 248 -18.15 6.23 -6.33
CA PHE A 248 -18.56 5.47 -5.15
C PHE A 248 -17.40 4.63 -4.58
N GLY A 249 -16.55 4.06 -5.45
CA GLY A 249 -15.34 3.35 -5.03
C GLY A 249 -14.31 4.22 -4.29
N LEU A 250 -14.16 5.50 -4.65
CA LEU A 250 -13.29 6.43 -3.93
C LEU A 250 -13.85 6.75 -2.55
N ILE A 251 -15.17 7.02 -2.46
CA ILE A 251 -15.87 7.26 -1.18
C ILE A 251 -15.70 6.04 -0.27
N TRP A 252 -15.97 4.85 -0.79
CA TRP A 252 -15.82 3.60 -0.05
C TRP A 252 -14.38 3.40 0.43
N SER A 253 -13.40 3.67 -0.42
CA SER A 253 -11.99 3.59 -0.04
C SER A 253 -11.62 4.60 1.06
N ILE A 254 -12.15 5.83 1.01
CA ILE A 254 -11.96 6.83 2.06
C ILE A 254 -12.60 6.37 3.36
N LEU A 255 -13.83 5.86 3.33
CA LEU A 255 -14.53 5.36 4.49
C LEU A 255 -13.77 4.18 5.13
N GLN A 256 -13.26 3.25 4.32
CA GLN A 256 -12.43 2.14 4.80
C GLN A 256 -11.13 2.65 5.44
N MET A 257 -10.48 3.67 4.88
CA MET A 257 -9.29 4.29 5.47
C MET A 257 -9.62 4.96 6.81
N LEU A 258 -10.75 5.67 6.90
CA LEU A 258 -11.20 6.28 8.15
C LEU A 258 -11.47 5.22 9.21
N PHE A 259 -12.27 4.20 8.89
CA PHE A 259 -12.58 3.13 9.83
C PHE A 259 -11.35 2.40 10.35
N THR A 260 -10.45 2.01 9.43
CA THR A 260 -9.21 1.30 9.80
C THR A 260 -8.23 2.18 10.56
N GLY A 261 -8.13 3.47 10.22
CA GLY A 261 -7.32 4.44 10.96
C GLY A 261 -7.87 4.68 12.36
N THR A 262 -9.19 4.80 12.49
CA THR A 262 -9.88 4.99 13.78
C THR A 262 -9.66 3.80 14.69
N ALA A 263 -9.89 2.59 14.20
CA ALA A 263 -9.66 1.36 14.97
C ALA A 263 -8.21 1.25 15.45
N PHE A 264 -7.25 1.56 14.58
CA PHE A 264 -5.83 1.55 14.91
C PHE A 264 -5.47 2.60 15.97
N GLY A 265 -5.99 3.83 15.85
CA GLY A 265 -5.80 4.88 16.84
C GLY A 265 -6.43 4.52 18.19
N LEU A 266 -7.62 3.93 18.19
CA LEU A 266 -8.31 3.50 19.41
C LEU A 266 -7.55 2.38 20.12
N LEU A 267 -7.07 1.37 19.39
CA LEU A 267 -6.23 0.30 19.95
C LEU A 267 -4.99 0.86 20.64
N ALA A 268 -4.31 1.81 20.00
CA ALA A 268 -3.13 2.45 20.57
C ALA A 268 -3.44 3.27 21.83
N LEU A 269 -4.57 3.97 21.84
CA LEU A 269 -5.01 4.77 22.98
C LEU A 269 -5.34 3.88 24.18
N VAL A 270 -6.10 2.80 23.96
CA VAL A 270 -6.42 1.83 25.02
C VAL A 270 -5.16 1.09 25.50
N ALA A 271 -4.27 0.70 24.59
CA ALA A 271 -2.99 0.06 24.94
C ALA A 271 -2.17 0.94 25.89
N ASN A 272 -2.05 2.23 25.58
CA ASN A 272 -1.31 3.16 26.41
C ASN A 272 -1.99 3.40 27.76
N HIS A 273 -3.32 3.48 27.79
CA HIS A 273 -4.05 3.60 29.05
C HIS A 273 -3.81 2.39 29.96
N PHE A 274 -3.87 1.17 29.41
CA PHE A 274 -3.58 -0.05 30.16
C PHE A 274 -2.11 -0.19 30.55
N SER A 275 -1.18 0.33 29.73
CA SER A 275 0.25 0.34 30.06
C SER A 275 0.60 1.19 31.28
N MET A 276 -0.28 2.12 31.69
CA MET A 276 -0.11 2.91 32.90
C MET A 276 -0.62 2.19 34.16
N GLN A 277 -1.31 1.05 34.01
CA GLN A 277 -1.83 0.24 35.11
C GLN A 277 -0.98 -1.04 35.22
N GLU A 278 -0.33 -1.25 36.36
CA GLU A 278 0.53 -2.44 36.56
C GLU A 278 -0.23 -3.77 36.40
N GLU A 279 -1.51 -3.79 36.79
CA GLU A 279 -2.36 -4.98 36.71
C GLU A 279 -2.73 -5.38 35.26
N ARG A 280 -2.65 -4.44 34.30
CA ARG A 280 -3.13 -4.64 32.90
C ARG A 280 -2.01 -4.64 31.86
N GLN A 281 -0.77 -4.86 32.27
CA GLN A 281 0.39 -4.88 31.36
C GLN A 281 0.26 -5.94 30.25
N VAL A 282 -0.34 -7.10 30.56
CA VAL A 282 -0.57 -8.16 29.57
C VAL A 282 -1.58 -7.72 28.51
N GLU A 283 -2.66 -7.06 28.92
CA GLU A 283 -3.68 -6.52 28.00
C GLU A 283 -3.08 -5.43 27.11
N ALA A 284 -2.26 -4.54 27.68
CA ALA A 284 -1.52 -3.54 26.93
C ALA A 284 -0.60 -4.18 25.87
N ALA A 285 0.13 -5.24 26.23
CA ALA A 285 0.99 -5.96 25.30
C ALA A 285 0.19 -6.59 24.14
N VAL A 286 -0.97 -7.19 24.40
CA VAL A 286 -1.85 -7.74 23.34
C VAL A 286 -2.31 -6.65 22.38
N LEU A 287 -2.66 -5.47 22.89
CA LEU A 287 -3.08 -4.34 22.05
C LEU A 287 -1.92 -3.75 21.25
N TYR A 288 -0.72 -3.63 21.84
CA TYR A 288 0.49 -3.23 21.11
C TYR A 288 0.87 -4.25 20.03
N TYR A 289 0.65 -5.54 20.29
CA TYR A 289 0.82 -6.57 19.28
C TYR A 289 -0.14 -6.37 18.10
N ALA A 290 -1.42 -6.09 18.36
CA ALA A 290 -2.39 -5.82 17.30
C ALA A 290 -1.99 -4.59 16.45
N VAL A 291 -1.46 -3.54 17.09
CA VAL A 291 -0.93 -2.34 16.42
C VAL A 291 0.29 -2.69 15.55
N ALA A 292 1.27 -3.42 16.08
CA ALA A 292 2.47 -3.81 15.34
C ALA A 292 2.13 -4.73 14.15
N TRP A 293 1.28 -5.73 14.39
CA TRP A 293 0.79 -6.65 13.37
C TRP A 293 0.06 -5.92 12.24
N TYR A 294 -0.84 -4.99 12.58
CA TYR A 294 -1.54 -4.19 11.57
C TYR A 294 -0.57 -3.35 10.73
N ALA A 295 0.43 -2.72 11.35
CA ALA A 295 1.44 -1.96 10.62
C ALA A 295 2.22 -2.84 9.63
N MET A 296 2.63 -4.04 10.04
CA MET A 296 3.28 -5.01 9.16
C MET A 296 2.36 -5.48 8.04
N HIS A 297 1.10 -5.76 8.36
CA HIS A 297 0.11 -6.17 7.37
C HIS A 297 -0.07 -5.11 6.29
N LYS A 298 -0.19 -3.84 6.69
CA LYS A 298 -0.41 -2.71 5.79
C LYS A 298 0.80 -2.42 4.88
N TYR A 299 2.02 -2.41 5.43
CA TYR A 299 3.20 -1.92 4.71
C TYR A 299 4.13 -3.02 4.17
N TRP A 300 4.14 -4.20 4.78
CA TRP A 300 5.15 -5.23 4.50
C TRP A 300 4.58 -6.55 3.96
N LYS A 301 3.31 -6.89 4.22
CA LYS A 301 2.69 -8.13 3.72
C LYS A 301 2.84 -8.33 2.22
N ALA A 302 2.50 -7.31 1.43
CA ALA A 302 2.53 -7.42 -0.03
C ALA A 302 3.97 -7.58 -0.58
N PRO A 303 4.96 -6.79 -0.14
CA PRO A 303 6.37 -7.05 -0.46
C PRO A 303 6.87 -8.42 0.00
N LEU A 304 6.56 -8.84 1.24
CA LEU A 304 6.95 -10.15 1.79
C LEU A 304 6.38 -11.29 0.96
N ARG A 305 5.09 -11.22 0.62
CA ARG A 305 4.45 -12.19 -0.28
C ARG A 305 5.17 -12.29 -1.61
N ARG A 306 5.49 -11.16 -2.25
CA ARG A 306 6.22 -11.16 -3.54
C ARG A 306 7.61 -11.78 -3.42
N ALA A 307 8.32 -11.50 -2.32
CA ALA A 307 9.64 -12.09 -2.07
C ALA A 307 9.55 -13.62 -1.90
N LEU A 308 8.53 -14.10 -1.18
CA LEU A 308 8.31 -15.53 -0.93
C LEU A 308 7.79 -16.28 -2.17
N THR A 309 7.02 -15.63 -3.04
CA THR A 309 6.53 -16.25 -4.29
C THR A 309 7.55 -16.17 -5.43
N TYR A 310 8.60 -15.35 -5.32
CA TYR A 310 9.61 -15.16 -6.36
C TYR A 310 10.23 -16.47 -6.90
N PRO A 311 10.57 -17.47 -6.06
CA PRO A 311 11.12 -18.75 -6.55
C PRO A 311 10.12 -19.60 -7.33
N PHE A 312 8.81 -19.30 -7.22
CA PHE A 312 7.71 -20.08 -7.79
C PHE A 312 7.05 -19.37 -8.97
N GLU A 313 7.46 -18.14 -9.31
CA GLU A 313 6.97 -17.48 -10.52
C GLU A 313 7.52 -18.20 -11.74
N PRO A 314 6.66 -18.61 -12.70
CA PRO A 314 7.14 -19.22 -13.94
C PRO A 314 8.06 -18.21 -14.62
N THR A 315 9.31 -18.63 -14.84
CA THR A 315 10.30 -17.82 -15.55
C THR A 315 9.69 -17.52 -16.91
N LYS A 316 9.16 -16.30 -17.11
CA LYS A 316 8.75 -15.87 -18.44
C LYS A 316 10.01 -15.95 -19.29
N ALA A 317 10.09 -16.98 -20.12
CA ALA A 317 11.11 -17.10 -21.14
C ALA A 317 11.19 -15.74 -21.83
N LYS A 318 12.37 -15.11 -21.75
CA LYS A 318 12.69 -13.90 -22.51
C LYS A 318 12.31 -14.20 -23.96
N LYS A 319 11.20 -13.65 -24.44
CA LYS A 319 11.00 -13.54 -25.88
C LYS A 319 12.05 -12.53 -26.34
N ALA A 320 13.06 -13.06 -27.01
CA ALA A 320 13.96 -12.32 -27.87
C ALA A 320 13.15 -11.54 -28.92
#